data_AF-A0A6G7WJC1-F1
#
_entry.id   AF-A0A6G7WJC1-F1
#
_cell.length_a   1.000
_cell.length_b   1.000
_cell.length_c   1.000
_cell.angle_alpha   90.00
_cell.angle_beta   90.00
_cell.angle_gamma   90.00
#
_symmetry.space_group_name_H-M   'P 1'
#
loop_
_entity.id
_entity.type
_entity.pdbx_description
1 polymer ?
#
loop_
_entity_poly.entity_id
_entity_poly.type
_entity_poly.pdbx_seq_one_letter_code
_entity_poly.pdbx_strand_id
1 'polypeptide(L)'
;MSLLTEELKKLGFQAYIQNTGKYTSLIIEGKRQAGDTIYTYDFYKVSFYKNYTSRITVYGEHLTPFQLLKRVKSYIYYREKYLKERRTIT
;
A
#
# COMPACT_ATOMS: atom_id res chain seq x y z
N MET A 1 -3.92 -14.69 -13.39
CA MET A 1 -3.59 -13.56 -12.48
C MET A 1 -2.16 -13.14 -12.72
N SER A 2 -1.82 -11.85 -12.57
CA SER A 2 -0.45 -11.38 -12.79
C SER A 2 0.48 -11.76 -11.63
N LEU A 3 1.79 -11.91 -11.89
CA LEU A 3 2.80 -12.17 -10.85
C LEU A 3 2.75 -11.12 -9.72
N LEU A 4 2.52 -9.86 -10.08
CA LEU A 4 2.35 -8.76 -9.13
C LEU A 4 1.16 -9.02 -8.19
N THR A 5 0.02 -9.45 -8.73
CA THR A 5 -1.19 -9.74 -7.95
C THR A 5 -0.94 -10.85 -6.94
N GLU A 6 -0.24 -11.91 -7.34
CA GLU A 6 0.11 -13.03 -6.45
C GLU A 6 1.06 -12.59 -5.33
N GLU A 7 2.09 -11.80 -5.65
CA GLU A 7 3.01 -11.25 -4.64
C GLU A 7 2.28 -10.33 -3.65
N LEU A 8 1.37 -9.47 -4.12
CA LEU A 8 0.58 -8.60 -3.25
C LEU A 8 -0.38 -9.38 -2.34
N LYS A 9 -0.98 -10.47 -2.85
CA LYS A 9 -1.82 -11.36 -2.03
C LYS A 9 -1.05 -12.00 -0.88
N LYS A 10 0.18 -12.47 -1.14
CA LYS A 10 1.06 -13.01 -0.08
C LYS A 10 1.37 -11.98 1.01
N LEU A 11 1.37 -10.69 0.65
CA LEU A 11 1.59 -9.56 1.56
C LEU A 11 0.31 -9.08 2.26
N GLY A 12 -0.81 -9.77 2.06
CA GLY A 12 -2.09 -9.50 2.72
C GLY A 12 -2.99 -8.49 2.03
N PHE A 13 -2.69 -8.12 0.77
CA PHE A 13 -3.60 -7.30 -0.03
C PHE A 13 -4.70 -8.17 -0.66
N GLN A 14 -5.95 -7.76 -0.47
CA GLN A 14 -7.11 -8.29 -1.19
C GLN A 14 -7.53 -7.25 -2.22
N ALA A 15 -7.47 -7.62 -3.51
CA ALA A 15 -7.81 -6.71 -4.62
C ALA A 15 -7.09 -5.35 -4.52
N TYR A 16 -5.78 -5.36 -4.25
CA TYR A 16 -4.94 -4.14 -4.16
C TYR A 16 -5.24 -3.22 -2.97
N ILE A 17 -6.04 -3.66 -2.01
CA ILE A 17 -6.33 -2.96 -0.77
C ILE A 17 -5.91 -3.82 0.43
N GLN A 18 -5.34 -3.19 1.46
CA GLN A 18 -5.04 -3.84 2.74
C GLN A 18 -5.48 -2.96 3.90
N ASN A 19 -6.36 -3.48 4.76
CA ASN A 19 -6.75 -2.79 5.99
C ASN A 19 -5.66 -2.91 7.04
N THR A 20 -5.26 -1.78 7.63
CA THR A 20 -4.22 -1.71 8.67
C THR A 20 -4.77 -1.31 10.04
N GLY A 21 -6.06 -0.98 10.11
CA GLY A 21 -6.82 -0.67 11.31
C GLY A 21 -8.28 -0.37 10.96
N LYS A 22 -9.12 -0.07 11.96
CA LYS A 22 -10.57 0.14 11.81
C LYS A 22 -10.94 1.23 10.78
N TYR A 23 -10.09 2.24 10.62
CA TYR A 23 -10.34 3.39 9.75
C TYR A 23 -9.17 3.69 8.82
N THR A 24 -8.27 2.74 8.60
CA THR A 24 -7.07 3.01 7.80
C THR A 24 -6.77 1.86 6.86
N SER A 25 -6.61 2.21 5.59
CA SER A 25 -6.38 1.27 4.50
C SER A 25 -5.18 1.72 3.69
N LEU A 26 -4.41 0.75 3.24
CA LEU A 26 -3.44 0.88 2.16
C LEU A 26 -4.14 0.58 0.85
N ILE A 27 -3.88 1.40 -0.15
CA ILE A 27 -4.50 1.31 -1.46
C ILE A 27 -3.40 1.35 -2.51
N ILE A 28 -3.51 0.47 -3.50
CA ILE A 28 -2.71 0.45 -4.71
C ILE A 28 -3.65 0.67 -5.89
N GLU A 29 -3.42 1.72 -6.67
CA GLU A 29 -4.20 2.01 -7.87
C GLU A 29 -3.31 1.84 -9.09
N GLY A 30 -3.73 0.95 -10.00
CA GLY A 30 -3.06 0.76 -11.28
C GLY A 30 -3.63 1.70 -12.34
N LYS A 31 -2.78 2.49 -12.97
CA LYS A 31 -3.14 3.35 -14.11
C LYS A 31 -2.30 3.02 -15.32
N ARG A 32 -2.92 3.13 -16.49
CA ARG A 32 -2.24 3.02 -17.78
C ARG A 32 -2.58 4.28 -18.55
N GLN A 33 -1.59 5.13 -18.84
CA GLN A 33 -1.84 6.31 -19.65
C GLN A 33 -2.02 5.91 -21.11
N ALA A 34 -2.75 6.73 -21.88
CA ALA A 34 -2.92 6.50 -23.30
C ALA A 34 -1.55 6.59 -23.99
N GLY A 35 -1.15 5.51 -24.68
CA GLY A 35 0.17 5.38 -25.28
C GLY A 35 1.18 4.58 -24.46
N ASP A 36 0.92 4.31 -23.18
CA ASP A 36 1.79 3.47 -22.36
C ASP A 36 1.61 1.98 -22.67
N THR A 37 2.74 1.29 -22.76
CA THR A 37 2.82 -0.17 -22.86
C THR A 37 2.78 -0.87 -21.51
N ILE A 38 2.98 -0.14 -20.40
CA ILE A 38 3.16 -0.71 -19.06
C ILE A 38 2.22 0.01 -18.07
N TYR A 39 1.62 -0.75 -17.16
CA TYR A 39 0.89 -0.17 -16.03
C TYR A 39 1.85 0.47 -15.03
N THR A 40 1.48 1.65 -14.55
CA THR A 40 2.10 2.28 -13.39
C THR A 40 1.15 2.26 -12.20
N TYR A 41 1.69 2.36 -11.00
CA TYR A 41 0.92 2.18 -9.78
C TYR A 41 1.18 3.30 -8.78
N ASP A 42 0.11 3.80 -8.19
CA ASP A 42 0.19 4.69 -7.04
C ASP A 42 -0.04 3.85 -5.78
N PHE A 43 0.74 4.08 -4.74
CA PHE A 43 0.64 3.40 -3.46
C PHE A 43 0.50 4.44 -2.36
N TYR A 44 -0.62 4.39 -1.64
CA TYR A 44 -0.93 5.38 -0.62
C TYR A 44 -1.73 4.77 0.53
N LYS A 45 -1.78 5.51 1.63
CA LYS A 45 -2.57 5.20 2.80
C LYS A 45 -3.67 6.23 2.96
N VAL A 46 -4.88 5.77 3.24
CA VAL A 46 -6.01 6.63 3.60
C VAL A 46 -6.41 6.33 5.03
N SER A 47 -6.51 7.37 5.84
CA SER A 47 -7.11 7.32 7.17
C SER A 47 -8.42 8.09 7.16
N PHE A 48 -9.53 7.40 7.39
CA PHE A 48 -10.87 7.98 7.47
C PHE A 48 -11.13 8.48 8.89
N TYR A 49 -11.71 9.68 9.00
CA TYR A 49 -12.13 10.25 10.27
C TYR A 49 -13.61 10.57 10.20
N LYS A 50 -14.37 10.31 11.27
CA LYS A 50 -15.83 10.45 11.28
C LYS A 50 -16.31 11.88 10.97
N ASN A 51 -15.57 12.88 11.46
CA ASN A 51 -15.96 14.29 11.40
C ASN A 51 -14.93 15.18 10.67
N TYR A 52 -13.94 14.59 10.01
CA TYR A 52 -12.85 15.33 9.37
C TYR A 52 -12.54 14.74 8.01
N THR A 53 -11.94 15.57 7.14
CA THR A 53 -11.42 15.13 5.86
C THR A 53 -10.42 13.99 6.05
N SER A 54 -10.58 12.94 5.25
CA SER A 54 -9.66 11.81 5.24
C SER A 54 -8.23 12.28 5.01
N ARG A 55 -7.28 11.71 5.76
CA ARG A 55 -5.86 11.99 5.56
C ARG A 55 -5.28 10.98 4.59
N ILE A 56 -4.70 11.49 3.51
CA ILE A 56 -3.97 10.69 2.53
C ILE A 56 -2.47 10.84 2.79
N THR A 57 -1.74 9.73 2.78
CA THR A 57 -0.27 9.71 2.80
C THR A 57 0.20 8.90 1.62
N VAL A 58 0.85 9.58 0.67
CA VAL A 58 1.36 8.95 -0.55
C VAL A 58 2.72 8.32 -0.26
N TYR A 59 2.86 7.03 -0.58
CA TYR A 59 4.11 6.28 -0.44
C TYR A 59 4.84 6.09 -1.76
N GLY A 60 4.18 6.34 -2.89
CA GLY A 60 4.83 6.48 -4.19
C GLY A 60 3.79 6.61 -5.30
N GLU A 61 4.19 7.28 -6.37
CA GLU A 61 3.35 7.57 -7.52
C GLU A 61 4.06 7.06 -8.78
N HIS A 62 3.28 6.67 -9.78
CA HIS A 62 3.75 6.22 -11.09
C HIS A 62 4.79 5.08 -11.01
N LEU A 63 4.67 4.22 -10.00
CA LEU A 63 5.64 3.15 -9.76
C LEU A 63 5.51 2.05 -10.82
N THR A 64 6.63 1.54 -11.32
CA THR A 64 6.62 0.27 -12.05
C THR A 64 6.24 -0.90 -11.12
N PRO A 65 5.78 -2.05 -11.63
CA PRO A 65 5.47 -3.23 -10.81
C PRO A 65 6.58 -3.60 -9.82
N PHE A 66 7.84 -3.51 -10.25
CA PHE A 66 9.00 -3.82 -9.42
C PHE A 66 9.20 -2.78 -8.30
N GLN A 67 9.10 -1.49 -8.64
CA GLN A 67 9.21 -0.40 -7.66
C GLN A 67 8.08 -0.45 -6.62
N LEU A 68 6.86 -0.76 -7.07
CA LEU A 68 5.70 -0.97 -6.20
C LEU A 68 5.98 -2.07 -5.18
N LEU A 69 6.38 -3.27 -5.64
CA LEU A 69 6.68 -4.38 -4.74
C LEU A 69 7.76 -4.05 -3.72
N LYS A 70 8.83 -3.37 -4.16
CA LYS A 70 9.89 -2.90 -3.25
C LYS A 70 9.31 -1.97 -2.18
N ARG A 71 8.49 -0.99 -2.58
CA ARG A 71 7.88 -0.02 -1.65
C ARG A 71 6.93 -0.67 -0.66
N VAL A 72 6.09 -1.59 -1.11
CA VAL A 72 5.15 -2.35 -0.26
C VAL A 72 5.91 -3.20 0.75
N LYS A 73 6.94 -3.95 0.31
CA LYS A 73 7.78 -4.76 1.20
C LYS A 73 8.47 -3.90 2.27
N SER A 74 9.02 -2.75 1.87
CA SER A 74 9.62 -1.80 2.83
C SER A 74 8.58 -1.27 3.84
N TYR A 75 7.39 -0.88 3.39
CA TYR A 75 6.34 -0.40 4.29
C TYR A 75 5.98 -1.45 5.35
N ILE A 76 5.74 -2.69 4.93
CA ILE A 76 5.37 -3.78 5.84
C ILE A 76 6.48 -4.03 6.86
N TYR A 77 7.74 -4.11 6.39
CA TYR A 77 8.90 -4.30 7.26
C TYR A 77 9.00 -3.23 8.36
N TYR A 78 8.92 -1.94 7.99
CA TYR A 78 9.02 -0.86 8.97
C TYR A 78 7.79 -0.80 9.90
N ARG A 79 6.61 -1.14 9.39
CA ARG A 79 5.40 -1.21 10.22
C ARG A 79 5.51 -2.32 11.26
N GLU A 80 5.98 -3.51 10.88
CA GLU A 80 6.18 -4.61 11.81
C GLU A 80 7.23 -4.28 12.86
N LYS A 81 8.35 -3.67 12.45
CA LYS A 81 9.39 -3.19 13.36
C LYS A 81 8.81 -2.22 14.40
N TYR A 82 8.09 -1.19 13.93
CA TYR A 82 7.43 -0.21 14.81
C TYR A 82 6.44 -0.84 15.79
N LEU A 83 5.64 -1.82 15.34
CA LEU A 83 4.68 -2.51 16.21
C LEU A 83 5.35 -3.38 17.26
N LYS A 84 6.49 -4.02 16.93
CA LYS A 84 7.28 -4.80 17.88
C LYS A 84 7.88 -3.90 18.97
N GLU A 85 8.50 -2.79 18.58
CA GLU A 85 9.09 -1.81 19.51
C GLU A 85 8.07 -1.23 20.48
N ARG A 86 6.82 -1.02 20.07
CA ARG A 86 5.76 -0.54 21.00
C ARG A 86 5.31 -1.61 22.00
N ARG A 87 5.30 -2.88 21.60
CA ARG A 87 4.90 -3.99 22.49
C ARG A 87 5.92 -4.26 23.58
N THR A 88 7.20 -3.92 23.35
CA THR A 88 8.26 -4.06 24.36
C THR A 88 8.28 -2.94 25.41
N ILE A 89 7.46 -1.88 25.21
CA ILE A 89 7.39 -0.71 26.10
C ILE A 89 6.13 -0.76 26.99
N THR A 90 5.23 -1.72 26.77
CA THR A 90 4.00 -1.91 27.56
C THR A 90 4.13 -3.12 28.47
#